data_AF-A0AAD8W9C1-F1
#
_entry.id   AF-A0AAD8W9C1-F1
#
_cell.length_a   1.000
_cell.length_b   1.000
_cell.length_c   1.000
_cell.angle_alpha   90.00
_cell.angle_beta   90.00
_cell.angle_gamma   90.00
#
_symmetry.space_group_name_H-M   'P 1'
#
loop_
_entity.id
_entity.type
_entity.pdbx_description
1 polymer ?
#
loop_
_entity_poly.entity_id
_entity_poly.type
_entity_poly.pdbx_seq_one_letter_code
_entity_poly.pdbx_strand_id
1 'polypeptide(L)'
;MVGTEVAAVFLKRRVQPAMARVHPMWLYSGPKDITRVNAAKLSEKELLDEVRHLTFFSQEDSIPLTCAYSPLDADHPPPELWRRPKLHPRRDQSAVSPRKMISSTGTKVSSSLRPRKLNPTPFHLADFRSFGSSSTPAAHASTSSLSKGKEDLRGVISSLEAFASQFISLEADNVRLQEEVKSSSSKLDDAIKKAAMARQEVDSLKEELGKLKGRLKEEETRAAERDELLRQSSLDLLEAANIPAAALDTVPNNSPANGVSMALASHQLTRELLERGKVFPVPSFVDDSSGALPEVDRIQRMKDRIVGDMPKRQ
;
A
#
# COMPACT_ATOMS: atom_id res chain seq x y z
N MET A 1 25.78 -9.16 -12.99
CA MET A 1 25.19 -8.18 -12.04
C MET A 1 25.04 -8.87 -10.70
N VAL A 2 25.67 -8.37 -9.63
CA VAL A 2 25.73 -9.05 -8.32
C VAL A 2 24.49 -8.78 -7.44
N GLY A 3 23.57 -7.90 -7.87
CA GLY A 3 22.45 -7.43 -7.04
C GLY A 3 21.29 -8.42 -6.89
N THR A 4 20.91 -9.11 -7.97
CA THR A 4 19.75 -10.03 -7.99
C THR A 4 20.01 -11.31 -7.20
N GLU A 5 21.24 -11.82 -7.28
CA GLU A 5 21.70 -13.01 -6.55
C GLU A 5 21.59 -12.80 -5.04
N VAL A 6 21.97 -11.61 -4.56
CA VAL A 6 21.87 -11.25 -3.13
C VAL A 6 20.41 -11.20 -2.68
N ALA A 7 19.53 -10.57 -3.47
CA ALA A 7 18.09 -10.54 -3.18
C ALA A 7 17.50 -11.96 -3.14
N ALA A 8 17.85 -12.83 -4.10
CA ALA A 8 17.42 -14.22 -4.16
C ALA A 8 17.86 -15.00 -2.92
N VAL A 9 19.10 -14.81 -2.44
CA VAL A 9 19.60 -15.46 -1.21
C VAL A 9 18.78 -15.04 0.02
N PHE A 10 18.48 -13.74 0.17
CA PHE A 10 17.68 -13.26 1.31
C PHE A 10 16.23 -13.76 1.26
N LEU A 11 15.60 -13.71 0.09
CA LEU A 11 14.24 -14.22 -0.12
C LEU A 11 14.14 -15.72 0.13
N LYS A 12 15.09 -16.50 -0.40
CA LYS A 12 15.17 -17.95 -0.19
C LYS A 12 15.33 -18.31 1.28
N ARG A 13 16.06 -17.50 2.04
CA ARG A 13 16.22 -17.65 3.51
C ARG A 13 15.05 -17.08 4.31
N ARG A 14 14.18 -16.26 3.69
CA ARG A 14 13.07 -15.51 4.31
C ARG A 14 13.53 -14.62 5.47
N VAL A 15 14.70 -14.01 5.34
CA VAL A 15 15.29 -13.15 6.38
C VAL A 15 15.01 -11.69 6.04
N GLN A 16 14.42 -10.93 6.95
CA GLN A 16 14.17 -9.50 6.72
C GLN A 16 15.49 -8.70 6.74
N PRO A 17 15.79 -7.92 5.68
CA PRO A 17 16.98 -7.07 5.63
C PRO A 17 17.05 -6.04 6.77
N ALA A 18 15.91 -5.52 7.22
CA ALA A 18 15.83 -4.30 8.01
C ALA A 18 15.54 -4.46 9.52
N MET A 19 15.25 -5.67 10.01
CA MET A 19 14.99 -5.84 11.45
C MET A 19 16.29 -5.93 12.26
N ALA A 20 16.30 -5.37 13.47
CA ALA A 20 17.40 -5.46 14.43
C ALA A 20 17.74 -6.93 14.71
N ARG A 21 18.75 -7.44 14.02
CA ARG A 21 19.14 -8.85 14.12
C ARG A 21 19.99 -9.06 15.36
N VAL A 22 19.74 -10.18 16.04
CA VAL A 22 20.55 -10.65 17.17
C VAL A 22 21.97 -11.03 16.73
N HIS A 23 22.16 -11.32 15.43
CA HIS A 23 23.43 -11.71 14.82
C HIS A 23 23.77 -10.77 13.66
N PRO A 24 25.06 -10.54 13.35
CA PRO A 24 25.45 -9.79 12.16
C PRO A 24 24.85 -10.42 10.91
N MET A 25 24.47 -9.55 9.95
CA MET A 25 23.58 -9.77 8.78
C MET A 25 23.82 -11.04 7.93
N TRP A 26 24.93 -11.72 8.14
CA TRP A 26 25.43 -12.80 7.30
C TRP A 26 25.40 -14.18 7.96
N LEU A 27 25.20 -14.26 9.28
CA LEU A 27 25.15 -15.54 10.00
C LEU A 27 23.72 -16.09 10.00
N TYR A 28 23.40 -16.86 8.96
CA TYR A 28 22.17 -17.65 8.90
C TYR A 28 22.36 -18.94 9.69
N SER A 29 21.58 -19.14 10.76
CA SER A 29 21.67 -20.31 11.65
C SER A 29 20.83 -21.50 11.16
N GLY A 30 20.45 -21.51 9.88
CA GLY A 30 19.64 -22.58 9.30
C GLY A 30 18.12 -22.41 9.51
N PRO A 31 17.33 -23.47 9.31
CA PRO A 31 15.86 -23.36 9.29
C PRO A 31 15.21 -22.88 10.60
N LYS A 32 15.93 -23.02 11.73
CA LYS A 32 15.50 -22.61 13.08
C LYS A 32 15.95 -21.19 13.46
N ASP A 33 16.50 -20.44 12.50
CA ASP A 33 16.95 -19.08 12.75
C ASP A 33 15.78 -18.16 13.11
N ILE A 34 15.88 -17.51 14.26
CA ILE A 34 14.88 -16.60 14.82
C ILE A 34 14.60 -15.38 13.94
N THR A 35 15.50 -15.08 12.99
CA THR A 35 15.36 -13.96 12.05
C THR A 35 14.56 -14.32 10.79
N ARG A 36 14.15 -15.59 10.63
CA ARG A 36 13.27 -16.01 9.54
C ARG A 36 11.84 -15.57 9.81
N VAL A 37 11.21 -14.96 8.80
CA VAL A 37 9.78 -14.62 8.84
C VAL A 37 8.90 -15.86 8.64
N ASN A 38 9.41 -16.86 7.90
CA ASN A 38 8.66 -18.06 7.59
C ASN A 38 9.59 -19.29 7.57
N ALA A 39 9.10 -20.40 8.16
CA ALA A 39 9.80 -21.68 8.19
C ALA A 39 9.84 -22.37 6.82
N ALA A 40 8.79 -22.20 5.99
CA ALA A 40 8.69 -22.81 4.67
C ALA A 40 9.69 -22.19 3.68
N LYS A 41 10.33 -23.04 2.88
CA LYS A 41 11.18 -22.61 1.77
C LYS A 41 10.30 -22.19 0.59
N LEU A 42 10.68 -21.13 -0.10
CA LEU A 42 10.07 -20.75 -1.38
C LEU A 42 10.35 -21.81 -2.44
N SER A 43 9.35 -22.11 -3.27
CA SER A 43 9.61 -22.80 -4.53
C SER A 43 10.45 -21.92 -5.45
N GLU A 44 11.16 -22.53 -6.40
CA GLU A 44 12.02 -21.77 -7.32
C GLU A 44 11.22 -20.78 -8.19
N LYS A 45 9.99 -21.15 -8.57
CA LYS A 45 9.08 -20.28 -9.32
C LYS A 45 8.67 -19.05 -8.51
N GLU A 46 8.19 -19.24 -7.28
CA GLU A 46 7.82 -18.13 -6.41
C GLU A 46 9.03 -17.24 -6.08
N LEU A 47 10.22 -17.84 -5.91
CA LEU A 47 11.45 -17.07 -5.71
C LEU A 47 11.78 -16.19 -6.91
N LEU A 48 11.64 -16.72 -8.13
CA LEU A 48 11.84 -15.97 -9.37
C LEU A 48 10.85 -14.81 -9.49
N ASP A 49 9.57 -15.06 -9.25
CA ASP A 49 8.50 -14.07 -9.33
C ASP A 49 8.72 -12.94 -8.31
N GLU A 50 9.12 -13.28 -7.09
CA GLU A 50 9.40 -12.30 -6.04
C GLU A 50 10.65 -11.46 -6.34
N VAL A 51 11.72 -12.08 -6.86
CA VAL A 51 12.93 -11.36 -7.28
C VAL A 51 12.57 -10.38 -8.40
N ARG A 52 11.79 -10.80 -9.40
CA ARG A 52 11.31 -9.91 -10.48
C ARG A 52 10.49 -8.76 -9.94
N HIS A 53 9.58 -9.03 -9.01
CA HIS A 53 8.77 -8.00 -8.39
C HIS A 53 9.63 -6.94 -7.66
N LEU A 54 10.68 -7.36 -6.94
CA LEU A 54 11.56 -6.44 -6.22
C LEU A 54 12.51 -5.65 -7.11
N THR A 55 12.90 -6.21 -8.26
CA THR A 55 13.95 -5.64 -9.12
C THR A 55 13.41 -5.06 -10.43
N PHE A 56 12.10 -5.14 -10.64
CA PHE A 56 11.40 -4.65 -11.83
C PHE A 56 11.89 -5.26 -13.15
N PHE A 57 12.42 -6.49 -13.12
CA PHE A 57 12.79 -7.22 -14.33
C PHE A 57 11.55 -7.79 -15.04
N SER A 58 11.63 -7.87 -16.36
CA SER A 58 10.59 -8.44 -17.20
C SER A 58 10.59 -9.97 -17.15
N GLN A 59 9.55 -10.58 -17.73
CA GLN A 59 9.46 -12.04 -17.82
C GLN A 59 10.46 -12.64 -18.81
N GLU A 60 10.95 -11.82 -19.75
CA GLU A 60 11.91 -12.19 -20.79
C GLU A 60 13.35 -12.19 -20.27
N ASP A 61 13.61 -11.46 -19.18
CA ASP A 61 14.94 -11.37 -18.59
C ASP A 61 15.32 -12.68 -17.87
N SER A 62 16.49 -13.22 -18.24
CA SER A 62 17.11 -14.35 -17.57
C SER A 62 17.84 -13.88 -16.31
N ILE A 63 17.28 -14.20 -15.14
CA ILE A 63 17.83 -13.78 -13.85
C ILE A 63 18.51 -14.98 -13.20
N PRO A 64 19.83 -14.94 -12.96
CA PRO A 64 20.50 -15.99 -12.21
C PRO A 64 20.01 -15.98 -10.75
N LEU A 65 19.34 -17.06 -10.34
CA LEU A 65 18.94 -17.28 -8.95
C LEU A 65 20.06 -17.89 -8.09
N THR A 66 21.11 -18.40 -8.75
CA THR A 66 22.27 -19.03 -8.12
C THR A 66 23.35 -17.97 -7.91
N CYS A 67 23.69 -17.71 -6.65
CA CYS A 67 24.86 -16.90 -6.32
C CYS A 67 26.13 -17.71 -6.62
N ALA A 68 27.12 -17.10 -7.26
CA ALA A 68 28.42 -17.73 -7.51
C ALA A 68 29.19 -18.05 -6.20
N TYR A 69 28.82 -17.39 -5.10
CA TYR A 69 29.41 -17.58 -3.79
C TYR A 69 28.47 -18.39 -2.89
N SER A 70 29.02 -19.41 -2.22
CA SER A 70 28.32 -20.12 -1.16
C SER A 70 27.87 -19.12 -0.08
N PRO A 71 26.57 -19.01 0.18
CA PRO A 71 26.09 -17.98 1.07
C PRO A 71 26.51 -18.30 2.51
N LEU A 72 27.05 -17.29 3.21
CA LEU A 72 27.60 -17.44 4.55
C LEU A 72 26.59 -18.08 5.51
N ASP A 73 27.03 -19.11 6.22
CA ASP A 73 26.24 -19.87 7.19
C ASP A 73 27.16 -20.46 8.27
N ALA A 74 26.61 -21.31 9.15
CA ALA A 74 27.38 -21.93 10.23
C ALA A 74 28.52 -22.82 9.72
N ASP A 75 28.36 -23.44 8.54
CA ASP A 75 29.34 -24.34 7.93
C ASP A 75 30.34 -23.57 7.03
N HIS A 76 29.96 -22.36 6.59
CA HIS A 76 30.76 -21.46 5.77
C HIS A 76 30.88 -20.09 6.45
N PRO A 77 31.65 -19.98 7.55
CA PRO A 77 31.85 -18.72 8.22
C PRO A 77 32.60 -17.72 7.31
N PRO A 78 32.43 -16.40 7.53
CA PRO A 78 33.18 -15.39 6.78
C PRO A 78 34.70 -15.63 6.93
N PRO A 79 35.50 -15.36 5.89
CA PRO A 79 36.95 -15.41 5.98
C PRO A 79 37.44 -14.59 7.18
N GLU A 80 38.45 -15.11 7.90
CA GLU A 80 38.93 -14.55 9.17
C GLU A 80 39.32 -13.06 9.13
N LEU A 81 39.53 -12.51 7.95
CA LEU A 81 39.79 -11.08 7.71
C LEU A 81 38.66 -10.15 8.21
N TRP A 82 37.43 -10.66 8.41
CA TRP A 82 36.30 -9.90 8.95
C TRP A 82 36.14 -10.03 10.47
N ARG A 83 36.89 -10.92 11.13
CA ARG A 83 36.94 -10.87 12.60
C ARG A 83 37.62 -9.55 12.95
N ARG A 84 36.88 -8.65 13.61
CA ARG A 84 37.44 -7.42 14.18
C ARG A 84 38.83 -7.76 14.75
N PRO A 85 39.89 -6.97 14.45
CA PRO A 85 41.17 -7.13 15.11
C PRO A 85 40.87 -7.29 16.59
N LYS A 86 41.40 -8.35 17.21
CA LYS A 86 41.23 -8.57 18.65
C LYS A 86 41.71 -7.29 19.31
N LEU A 87 40.78 -6.39 19.64
CA LEU A 87 41.06 -5.22 20.44
C LEU A 87 41.59 -5.82 21.73
N HIS A 88 42.91 -5.76 21.89
CA HIS A 88 43.56 -6.24 23.09
C HIS A 88 42.78 -5.65 24.26
N PRO A 89 42.37 -6.47 25.25
CA PRO A 89 41.63 -5.97 26.38
C PRO A 89 42.45 -4.82 26.95
N ARG A 90 41.86 -3.62 26.90
CA ARG A 90 42.42 -2.43 27.50
C ARG A 90 42.56 -2.77 28.99
N ARG A 91 43.78 -3.15 29.39
CA ARG A 91 44.22 -3.15 30.79
C ARG A 91 43.77 -1.81 31.35
N ASP A 92 43.23 -1.82 32.56
CA ASP A 92 42.75 -0.65 33.31
C ASP A 92 41.24 -0.42 33.24
N GLN A 93 40.45 -1.40 33.73
CA GLN A 93 39.24 -1.07 34.49
C GLN A 93 39.21 -1.92 35.77
N SER A 94 39.63 -1.26 36.84
CA SER A 94 39.47 -1.67 38.23
C SER A 94 38.00 -1.95 38.55
N ALA A 95 37.80 -3.11 39.16
CA ALA A 95 36.60 -3.61 39.86
C ALA A 95 35.55 -2.55 40.25
N VAL A 96 34.38 -2.61 39.61
CA VAL A 96 33.13 -2.11 40.20
C VAL A 96 32.18 -3.30 40.35
N SER A 97 31.86 -3.60 41.60
CA SER A 97 31.00 -4.70 42.05
C SER A 97 29.59 -4.67 41.44
N PRO A 98 29.03 -5.84 41.06
CA PRO A 98 27.66 -5.92 40.57
C PRO A 98 26.65 -5.83 41.73
N ARG A 99 25.78 -4.82 41.68
CA ARG A 99 24.67 -4.60 42.61
C ARG A 99 23.53 -5.56 42.29
N LYS A 100 23.06 -6.30 43.30
CA LYS A 100 21.98 -7.29 43.25
C LYS A 100 20.70 -6.77 42.58
N MET A 101 20.16 -7.56 41.65
CA MET A 101 18.84 -7.38 41.07
C MET A 101 17.74 -7.74 42.08
N ILE A 102 16.70 -6.93 42.12
CA ILE A 102 15.43 -7.21 42.82
C ILE A 102 14.40 -7.45 41.72
N SER A 103 13.80 -8.64 41.73
CA SER A 103 12.70 -9.02 40.86
C SER A 103 11.40 -8.35 41.31
N SER A 104 10.76 -7.54 40.45
CA SER A 104 9.36 -7.16 40.62
C SER A 104 8.51 -7.72 39.48
N THR A 105 7.56 -8.56 39.87
CA THR A 105 6.54 -9.17 39.04
C THR A 105 5.35 -8.23 38.89
N GLY A 106 4.89 -8.07 37.64
CA GLY A 106 3.51 -7.76 37.30
C GLY A 106 3.15 -6.28 37.19
N THR A 107 2.77 -5.85 35.97
CA THR A 107 1.68 -4.87 35.74
C THR A 107 1.27 -4.89 34.26
N LYS A 108 -0.05 -4.90 34.04
CA LYS A 108 -0.79 -4.85 32.77
C LYS A 108 -0.29 -3.75 31.83
N VAL A 109 -0.06 -4.08 30.57
CA VAL A 109 0.22 -3.11 29.50
C VAL A 109 -1.09 -2.73 28.82
N SER A 110 -1.54 -1.51 29.09
CA SER A 110 -2.52 -0.79 28.29
C SER A 110 -1.75 -0.04 27.20
N SER A 111 -1.99 -0.36 25.94
CA SER A 111 -1.28 0.21 24.80
C SER A 111 -1.84 1.57 24.40
N SER A 112 -1.34 2.64 25.03
CA SER A 112 -1.48 4.01 24.55
C SER A 112 -0.15 4.45 23.92
N LEU A 113 -0.06 4.32 22.59
CA LEU A 113 1.07 4.84 21.82
C LEU A 113 0.95 6.36 21.73
N ARG A 114 1.56 7.08 22.67
CA ARG A 114 1.86 8.50 22.50
C ARG A 114 3.24 8.65 21.83
N PRO A 115 3.38 9.51 20.82
CA PRO A 115 4.67 9.82 20.24
C PRO A 115 5.54 10.53 21.27
N ARG A 116 6.72 9.96 21.56
CA ARG A 116 7.74 10.61 22.38
C ARG A 116 8.27 11.82 21.61
N LYS A 117 7.91 13.03 22.06
CA LYS A 117 8.60 14.28 21.72
C LYS A 117 10.07 14.14 22.14
N LEU A 118 10.95 13.96 21.17
CA LEU A 118 12.39 14.17 21.36
C LEU A 118 12.60 15.68 21.46
N ASN A 119 12.90 16.15 22.66
CA ASN A 119 13.41 17.51 22.85
C ASN A 119 14.84 17.54 22.30
N PRO A 120 15.16 18.35 21.27
CA PRO A 120 16.54 18.56 20.88
C PRO A 120 17.21 19.41 21.97
N THR A 121 18.11 18.79 22.74
CA THR A 121 19.04 19.55 23.59
C THR A 121 19.98 20.36 22.67
N PRO A 122 20.14 21.67 22.90
CA PRO A 122 21.07 22.48 22.12
C PRO A 122 22.50 22.03 22.43
N PHE A 123 23.23 21.58 21.41
CA PHE A 123 24.66 21.39 21.52
C PHE A 123 25.33 22.75 21.67
N HIS A 124 25.75 23.08 22.89
CA HIS A 124 26.45 24.32 23.21
C HIS A 124 27.92 24.18 22.76
N LEU A 125 28.23 24.73 21.59
CA LEU A 125 29.56 24.70 20.96
C LEU A 125 30.52 25.72 21.62
N ALA A 126 30.72 25.63 22.95
CA ALA A 126 31.50 26.62 23.71
C ALA A 126 32.76 26.06 24.42
N ASP A 127 33.03 24.75 24.38
CA ASP A 127 34.08 24.13 25.20
C ASP A 127 35.28 23.57 24.40
N PHE A 128 35.76 24.27 23.37
CA PHE A 128 37.11 24.04 22.84
C PHE A 128 38.13 24.92 23.58
N ARG A 129 38.34 24.65 24.87
CA ARG A 129 39.42 25.25 25.65
C ARG A 129 40.75 24.57 25.30
N SER A 130 41.59 25.34 24.60
CA SER A 130 43.03 25.52 24.85
C SER A 130 43.80 24.29 25.33
N PHE A 131 44.35 23.52 24.40
CA PHE A 131 45.42 22.56 24.71
C PHE A 131 46.77 23.29 24.81
N GLY A 132 47.17 23.48 26.07
CA GLY A 132 48.52 23.30 26.60
C GLY A 132 49.71 23.59 25.68
N SER A 133 50.25 24.80 25.84
CA SER A 133 51.65 25.14 25.58
C SER A 133 52.57 24.19 26.36
N SER A 134 53.43 23.43 25.68
CA SER A 134 54.61 22.86 26.34
C SER A 134 55.86 22.93 25.45
N SER A 135 56.83 23.66 26.00
CA SER A 135 58.29 23.59 25.87
C SER A 135 58.94 23.44 24.49
N THR A 136 59.64 24.52 24.15
CA THR A 136 60.83 24.63 23.30
C THR A 136 61.90 23.57 23.56
N PRO A 137 62.64 23.18 22.51
CA PRO A 137 64.09 23.21 22.62
C PRO A 137 64.76 23.99 21.47
N ALA A 138 65.97 24.43 21.79
CA ALA A 138 66.73 25.45 21.13
C ALA A 138 67.24 25.10 19.72
N ALA A 139 67.06 26.08 18.83
CA ALA A 139 68.00 26.59 17.85
C ALA A 139 69.14 25.69 17.35
N HIS A 140 68.95 25.07 16.18
CA HIS A 140 69.97 25.08 15.13
C HIS A 140 69.33 25.36 13.77
N ALA A 141 69.92 26.32 13.07
CA ALA A 141 69.38 27.02 11.91
C ALA A 141 69.28 26.14 10.65
N SER A 142 68.13 26.20 9.98
CA SER A 142 67.95 25.95 8.55
C SER A 142 66.69 26.69 8.11
N THR A 143 66.87 27.93 7.64
CA THR A 143 65.81 28.92 7.42
C THR A 143 65.09 28.79 6.05
N SER A 144 65.21 27.66 5.34
CA SER A 144 64.63 27.50 3.99
C SER A 144 63.35 26.66 3.92
N SER A 145 62.85 26.08 5.03
CA SER A 145 61.68 25.19 5.03
C SER A 145 60.37 25.82 5.56
N LEU A 146 60.41 27.04 6.08
CA LEU A 146 59.26 27.67 6.76
C LEU A 146 58.20 28.25 5.80
N SER A 147 58.53 28.46 4.53
CA SER A 147 57.57 28.97 3.53
C SER A 147 56.54 27.91 3.11
N LYS A 148 56.93 26.63 3.06
CA LYS A 148 56.07 25.54 2.57
C LYS A 148 54.88 25.25 3.51
N GLY A 149 55.08 25.37 4.82
CA GLY A 149 54.00 25.16 5.81
C GLY A 149 52.90 26.22 5.79
N LYS A 150 53.15 27.42 5.24
CA LYS A 150 52.12 28.48 5.16
C LYS A 150 51.11 28.25 4.05
N GLU A 151 51.53 27.64 2.94
CA GLU A 151 50.63 27.31 1.83
C GLU A 151 49.71 26.14 2.21
N ASP A 152 50.24 25.13 2.90
CA ASP A 152 49.45 24.01 3.42
C ASP A 152 48.36 24.49 4.40
N LEU A 153 48.69 25.43 5.29
CA LEU A 153 47.72 25.97 6.25
C LEU A 153 46.58 26.74 5.56
N ARG A 154 46.89 27.52 4.52
CA ARG A 154 45.86 28.24 3.75
C ARG A 154 44.90 27.26 3.06
N GLY A 155 45.42 26.17 2.50
CA GLY A 155 44.59 25.11 1.90
C GLY A 155 43.65 24.46 2.92
N VAL A 156 44.14 24.18 4.12
CA VAL A 156 43.33 23.63 5.21
C VAL A 156 42.22 24.59 5.63
N ILE A 157 42.52 25.89 5.75
CA ILE A 157 41.52 26.91 6.10
C ILE A 157 40.42 26.98 5.03
N SER A 158 40.78 27.05 3.75
CA SER A 158 39.80 27.07 2.65
C SER A 158 38.95 25.80 2.59
N SER A 159 39.55 24.63 2.85
CA SER A 159 38.79 23.38 2.95
C SER A 159 37.81 23.38 4.13
N LEU A 160 38.19 23.97 5.26
CA LEU A 160 37.35 24.08 6.44
C LEU A 160 36.18 25.06 6.21
N GLU A 161 36.43 26.19 5.55
CA GLU A 161 35.38 27.17 5.17
C GLU A 161 34.38 26.56 4.18
N ALA A 162 34.87 25.81 3.18
CA ALA A 162 34.01 25.10 2.24
C ALA A 162 33.15 24.05 2.97
N PHE A 163 33.75 23.30 3.91
CA PHE A 163 33.02 22.33 4.72
C PHE A 163 31.95 23.00 5.60
N ALA A 164 32.27 24.10 6.28
CA ALA A 164 31.32 24.85 7.08
C ALA A 164 30.14 25.36 6.24
N SER A 165 30.42 25.83 5.02
CA SER A 165 29.39 26.30 4.09
C SER A 165 28.45 25.18 3.64
N GLN A 166 29.00 24.00 3.34
CA GLN A 166 28.19 22.80 3.02
C GLN A 166 27.34 22.37 4.21
N PHE A 167 27.89 22.42 5.43
CA PHE A 167 27.17 22.06 6.64
C PHE A 167 25.96 22.97 6.88
N ILE A 168 26.11 24.29 6.72
CA ILE A 168 25.00 25.25 6.85
C ILE A 168 23.92 24.99 5.77
N SER A 169 24.33 24.72 4.53
CA SER A 169 23.38 24.37 3.45
C SER A 169 22.60 23.10 3.79
N LEU A 170 23.27 22.09 4.35
CA LEU A 170 22.65 20.83 4.74
C LEU A 170 21.66 21.00 5.90
N GLU A 171 21.97 21.87 6.87
CA GLU A 171 21.03 22.21 7.95
C GLU A 171 19.76 22.88 7.40
N ALA A 172 19.90 23.81 6.46
CA ALA A 172 18.76 24.47 5.82
C ALA A 172 17.87 23.46 5.05
N ASP A 173 18.48 22.53 4.32
CA ASP A 173 17.74 21.48 3.61
C ASP A 173 17.03 20.53 4.58
N ASN A 174 17.62 20.20 5.73
CA ASN A 174 16.99 19.37 6.75
C ASN A 174 15.73 20.05 7.33
N VAL A 175 15.81 21.35 7.62
CA VAL A 175 14.63 22.13 8.06
C VAL A 175 13.53 22.11 7.01
N ARG A 176 13.86 22.35 5.73
CA ARG A 176 12.89 22.29 4.62
C ARG A 176 12.23 20.91 4.52
N LEU A 177 13.02 19.84 4.56
CA LEU A 177 12.51 18.47 4.51
C LEU A 177 11.60 18.15 5.70
N GLN A 178 11.91 18.64 6.91
CA GLN A 178 11.03 18.47 8.07
C GLN A 178 9.68 19.16 7.91
N GLU A 179 9.64 20.35 7.29
CA GLU A 179 8.38 21.04 6.99
C GLU A 179 7.56 20.30 5.94
N GLU A 180 8.21 19.79 4.90
CA GLU A 180 7.56 18.99 3.87
C GLU A 180 6.99 17.68 4.42
N VAL A 181 7.71 17.00 5.31
CA VAL A 181 7.22 15.81 6.01
C VAL A 181 6.01 16.14 6.88
N LYS A 182 6.03 17.26 7.63
CA LYS A 182 4.88 17.71 8.44
C LYS A 182 3.66 18.04 7.57
N SER A 183 3.87 18.76 6.46
CA SER A 183 2.82 19.10 5.50
C SER A 183 2.24 17.87 4.80
N SER A 184 3.08 16.89 4.47
CA SER A 184 2.62 15.63 3.86
C SER A 184 1.87 14.76 4.86
N SER A 185 2.29 14.76 6.13
CA SER A 185 1.58 14.07 7.21
C SER A 185 0.17 14.62 7.41
N SER A 186 -0.02 15.94 7.43
CA SER A 186 -1.36 16.52 7.60
C SER A 186 -2.28 16.24 6.43
N LYS A 187 -1.76 16.28 5.19
CA LYS A 187 -2.50 15.86 3.98
C LYS A 187 -2.94 14.40 4.04
N LEU A 188 -2.07 13.52 4.56
CA LEU A 188 -2.39 12.10 4.74
C LEU A 188 -3.51 11.91 5.77
N ASP A 189 -3.48 12.64 6.88
CA ASP A 189 -4.54 12.58 7.91
C ASP A 189 -5.91 13.02 7.34
N ASP A 190 -5.94 14.09 6.54
CA ASP A 190 -7.17 14.54 5.85
C ASP A 190 -7.69 13.49 4.86
N ALA A 191 -6.78 12.84 4.11
CA ALA A 191 -7.15 11.77 3.20
C ALA A 191 -7.71 10.54 3.93
N ILE A 192 -7.11 10.16 5.07
CA ILE A 192 -7.59 9.08 5.93
C ILE A 192 -9.00 9.40 6.45
N LYS A 193 -9.25 10.64 6.89
CA LYS A 193 -10.56 11.08 7.36
C LYS A 193 -11.62 11.00 6.25
N LYS A 194 -11.31 11.47 5.04
CA LYS A 194 -12.21 11.36 3.89
C LYS A 194 -12.50 9.90 3.53
N ALA A 195 -11.50 9.04 3.54
CA ALA A 195 -11.68 7.61 3.29
C ALA A 195 -12.56 6.93 4.35
N ALA A 196 -12.44 7.32 5.62
CA ALA A 196 -13.29 6.82 6.69
C ALA A 196 -14.76 7.23 6.50
N MET A 197 -15.03 8.48 6.12
CA MET A 197 -16.39 8.94 5.81
C MET A 197 -16.99 8.20 4.61
N ALA A 198 -16.23 8.03 3.53
CA ALA A 198 -16.69 7.30 2.35
C ALA A 198 -17.04 5.84 2.67
N ARG A 199 -16.28 5.17 3.56
CA ARG A 199 -16.61 3.82 4.02
C ARG A 199 -17.93 3.77 4.78
N GLN A 200 -18.17 4.74 5.65
CA GLN A 200 -19.42 4.84 6.40
C GLN A 200 -20.62 5.06 5.47
N GLU A 201 -20.47 5.89 4.43
CA GLU A 201 -21.51 6.10 3.41
C GLU A 201 -21.83 4.81 2.65
N VAL A 202 -20.81 4.04 2.26
CA VAL A 202 -21.00 2.74 1.59
C VAL A 202 -21.76 1.76 2.48
N ASP A 203 -21.46 1.70 3.77
CA ASP A 203 -22.17 0.85 4.72
C ASP A 203 -23.64 1.27 4.87
N SER A 204 -23.91 2.58 4.91
CA SER A 204 -25.27 3.14 4.94
C SER A 204 -26.06 2.77 3.67
N LEU A 205 -25.46 2.95 2.49
CA LEU A 205 -26.09 2.61 1.21
C LEU A 205 -26.37 1.10 1.09
N LYS A 206 -25.48 0.26 1.63
CA LYS A 206 -25.67 -1.19 1.65
C LYS A 206 -26.87 -1.59 2.50
N GLU A 207 -27.10 -0.92 3.63
CA GLU A 207 -28.28 -1.14 4.47
C GLU A 207 -29.57 -0.73 3.74
N GLU A 208 -29.57 0.44 3.09
CA GLU A 208 -30.71 0.90 2.28
C GLU A 208 -31.04 -0.03 1.12
N LEU A 209 -30.01 -0.52 0.41
CA LEU A 209 -30.17 -1.52 -0.64
C LEU A 209 -30.80 -2.81 -0.11
N GLY A 210 -30.41 -3.23 1.10
CA GLY A 210 -31.04 -4.36 1.79
C GLY A 210 -32.53 -4.15 2.05
N LYS A 211 -32.91 -2.96 2.54
CA LYS A 211 -34.31 -2.58 2.77
C LYS A 211 -35.12 -2.55 1.48
N LEU A 212 -34.58 -1.95 0.41
CA LEU A 212 -35.23 -1.89 -0.90
C LEU A 212 -35.43 -3.29 -1.49
N LYS A 213 -34.44 -4.17 -1.39
CA LYS A 213 -34.56 -5.57 -1.83
C LYS A 213 -35.66 -6.32 -1.07
N GLY A 214 -35.82 -6.03 0.23
CA GLY A 214 -36.94 -6.57 1.02
C GLY A 214 -38.29 -6.10 0.50
N ARG A 215 -38.45 -4.79 0.27
CA ARG A 215 -39.69 -4.20 -0.26
C ARG A 215 -40.04 -4.72 -1.66
N LEU A 216 -39.04 -4.93 -2.52
CA LEU A 216 -39.24 -5.47 -3.86
C LEU A 216 -39.83 -6.89 -3.81
N LYS A 217 -39.29 -7.75 -2.95
CA LYS A 217 -39.82 -9.12 -2.76
C LYS A 217 -41.24 -9.11 -2.22
N GLU A 218 -41.55 -8.21 -1.30
CA GLU A 218 -42.90 -8.07 -0.75
C GLU A 218 -43.90 -7.60 -1.81
N GLU A 219 -43.48 -6.67 -2.68
CA GLU A 219 -44.31 -6.25 -3.81
C GLU A 219 -44.53 -7.39 -4.81
N GLU A 220 -43.49 -8.16 -5.13
CA GLU A 220 -43.56 -9.32 -6.01
C GLU A 220 -44.57 -10.36 -5.50
N THR A 221 -44.57 -10.64 -4.20
CA THR A 221 -45.58 -11.53 -3.59
C THR A 221 -47.00 -10.94 -3.65
N ARG A 222 -47.15 -9.63 -3.42
CA ARG A 222 -48.46 -8.96 -3.52
C ARG A 222 -48.99 -8.93 -4.95
N ALA A 223 -48.11 -8.84 -5.95
CA ALA A 223 -48.48 -8.93 -7.36
C ALA A 223 -48.98 -10.33 -7.71
N ALA A 224 -48.27 -11.38 -7.27
CA ALA A 224 -48.68 -12.77 -7.47
C ALA A 224 -50.05 -13.08 -6.83
N GLU A 225 -50.32 -12.55 -5.64
CA GLU A 225 -51.64 -12.68 -5.00
C GLU A 225 -52.76 -11.98 -5.78
N ARG A 226 -52.50 -10.78 -6.31
CA ARG A 226 -53.48 -10.06 -7.16
C ARG A 226 -53.78 -10.82 -8.44
N ASP A 227 -52.76 -11.41 -9.07
CA ASP A 227 -52.94 -12.20 -10.28
C ASP A 227 -53.81 -13.44 -10.03
N GLU A 228 -53.62 -14.14 -8.91
CA GLU A 228 -54.48 -15.27 -8.54
C GLU A 228 -55.92 -14.83 -8.25
N LEU A 229 -56.13 -13.68 -7.59
CA LEU A 229 -57.47 -13.13 -7.39
C LEU A 229 -58.17 -12.78 -8.70
N LEU A 230 -57.45 -12.19 -9.67
CA LEU A 230 -57.99 -11.91 -11.00
C LEU A 230 -58.34 -13.20 -11.74
N ARG A 231 -57.53 -14.25 -11.57
CA ARG A 231 -57.78 -15.57 -12.16
C ARG A 231 -59.02 -16.23 -11.56
N GLN A 232 -59.20 -16.15 -10.24
CA GLN A 232 -60.40 -16.64 -9.55
C GLN A 232 -61.65 -15.87 -9.96
N SER A 233 -61.60 -14.54 -9.96
CA SER A 233 -62.72 -13.70 -10.41
C SER A 233 -63.11 -13.99 -11.87
N SER A 234 -62.15 -14.30 -12.74
CA SER A 234 -62.43 -14.69 -14.14
C SER A 234 -63.13 -16.05 -14.23
N LEU A 235 -62.81 -17.00 -13.35
CA LEU A 235 -63.50 -18.29 -13.28
C LEU A 235 -64.92 -18.13 -12.76
N ASP A 236 -65.13 -17.34 -11.71
CA ASP A 236 -66.46 -17.07 -11.14
C ASP A 236 -67.40 -16.42 -12.17
N LEU A 237 -66.87 -15.50 -13.01
CA LEU A 237 -67.63 -14.89 -14.10
C LEU A 237 -68.02 -15.89 -15.19
N LEU A 238 -67.13 -16.83 -15.52
CA LEU A 238 -67.43 -17.90 -16.48
C LEU A 238 -68.47 -18.89 -15.92
N GLU A 239 -68.40 -19.21 -14.63
CA GLU A 239 -69.39 -20.06 -13.95
C GLU A 239 -70.76 -19.36 -13.88
N ALA A 240 -70.79 -18.07 -13.53
CA ALA A 240 -72.01 -17.27 -13.46
C ALA A 240 -72.71 -17.10 -14.83
N ALA A 241 -71.95 -17.10 -15.92
CA ALA A 241 -72.51 -17.00 -17.27
C ALA A 241 -73.37 -18.22 -17.64
N ASN A 242 -73.20 -19.36 -16.94
CA ASN A 242 -73.96 -20.62 -17.06
C ASN A 242 -74.51 -20.87 -18.47
N ILE A 243 -73.64 -20.72 -19.48
CA ILE A 243 -74.03 -20.87 -20.87
C ILE A 243 -74.31 -22.36 -21.04
N PRO A 244 -75.57 -22.78 -21.25
CA PRO A 244 -75.89 -24.19 -21.37
C PRO A 244 -75.13 -24.74 -22.57
N ALA A 245 -74.30 -25.75 -22.33
CA ALA A 245 -73.47 -26.41 -23.35
C ALA A 245 -74.27 -26.90 -24.58
N ALA A 246 -75.60 -26.99 -24.46
CA ALA A 246 -76.52 -27.34 -25.53
C ALA A 246 -76.66 -26.31 -26.67
N ALA A 247 -76.18 -25.07 -26.52
CA ALA A 247 -76.33 -24.03 -27.55
C ALA A 247 -75.16 -23.93 -28.56
N LEU A 248 -74.08 -24.72 -28.42
CA LEU A 248 -72.88 -24.63 -29.27
C LEU A 248 -72.84 -25.60 -30.46
N ASP A 249 -73.82 -26.51 -30.61
CA ASP A 249 -73.83 -27.51 -31.69
C ASP A 249 -74.48 -27.04 -33.01
N THR A 250 -74.95 -25.80 -33.08
CA THR A 250 -75.48 -25.19 -34.33
C THR A 250 -74.60 -24.02 -34.78
N VAL A 251 -73.34 -24.30 -35.10
CA VAL A 251 -72.52 -23.38 -35.90
C VAL A 251 -72.55 -23.85 -37.37
N PRO A 252 -73.18 -23.09 -38.28
CA PRO A 252 -73.24 -23.47 -39.69
C PRO A 252 -71.84 -23.43 -40.31
N ASN A 253 -71.41 -24.60 -40.78
CA ASN A 253 -70.09 -24.92 -41.30
C ASN A 253 -69.85 -24.37 -42.73
N ASN A 254 -69.99 -23.05 -42.93
CA ASN A 254 -69.86 -22.42 -44.25
C ASN A 254 -68.91 -21.21 -44.23
N SER A 255 -67.59 -21.45 -44.28
CA SER A 255 -66.65 -20.71 -45.16
C SER A 255 -65.19 -20.94 -44.76
N PRO A 256 -64.37 -21.53 -45.66
CA PRO A 256 -62.91 -21.54 -45.52
C PRO A 256 -62.33 -20.30 -46.23
N ALA A 257 -61.75 -19.34 -45.50
CA ALA A 257 -60.71 -18.45 -46.08
C ALA A 257 -60.00 -17.48 -45.11
N ASN A 258 -60.62 -16.94 -44.06
CA ASN A 258 -60.08 -15.70 -43.41
C ASN A 258 -59.53 -15.86 -41.97
N GLY A 259 -59.18 -17.07 -41.55
CA GLY A 259 -58.84 -17.37 -40.14
C GLY A 259 -57.44 -16.97 -39.64
N VAL A 260 -56.55 -16.41 -40.48
CA VAL A 260 -55.15 -16.16 -40.10
C VAL A 260 -54.91 -14.76 -39.49
N SER A 261 -55.88 -13.85 -39.56
CA SER A 261 -55.63 -12.45 -39.16
C SER A 261 -55.69 -12.14 -37.67
N MET A 262 -56.40 -12.90 -36.82
CA MET A 262 -56.50 -12.55 -35.39
C MET A 262 -55.28 -12.97 -34.55
N ALA A 263 -54.66 -14.11 -34.84
CA ALA A 263 -53.45 -14.53 -34.14
C ALA A 263 -52.25 -13.61 -34.45
N LEU A 264 -52.21 -13.05 -35.66
CA LEU A 264 -51.15 -12.13 -36.09
C LEU A 264 -51.32 -10.71 -35.47
N ALA A 265 -52.55 -10.28 -35.23
CA ALA A 265 -52.84 -9.00 -34.56
C ALA A 265 -52.44 -9.02 -33.07
N SER A 266 -52.64 -10.15 -32.38
CA SER A 266 -52.26 -10.28 -30.96
C SER A 266 -50.73 -10.26 -30.76
N HIS A 267 -49.97 -10.85 -31.70
CA HIS A 267 -48.51 -10.79 -31.70
C HIS A 267 -47.94 -9.40 -32.08
N GLN A 268 -48.66 -8.60 -32.87
CA GLN A 268 -48.23 -7.23 -33.18
C GLN A 268 -48.45 -6.27 -32.00
N LEU A 269 -49.54 -6.43 -31.25
CA LEU A 269 -49.83 -5.57 -30.08
C LEU A 269 -48.82 -5.77 -28.93
N THR A 270 -48.36 -7.01 -28.70
CA THR A 270 -47.31 -7.30 -27.72
C THR A 270 -45.95 -6.73 -28.13
N ARG A 271 -45.66 -6.63 -29.43
CA ARG A 271 -44.43 -6.03 -29.94
C ARG A 271 -44.45 -4.50 -29.80
N GLU A 272 -45.58 -3.84 -30.08
CA GLU A 272 -45.71 -2.39 -29.86
C GLU A 272 -45.68 -1.99 -28.38
N LEU A 273 -46.23 -2.82 -27.48
CA LEU A 273 -46.13 -2.56 -26.04
C LEU A 273 -44.71 -2.75 -25.48
N LEU A 274 -43.91 -3.64 -26.08
CA LEU A 274 -42.49 -3.79 -25.74
C LEU A 274 -41.62 -2.64 -26.29
N GLU A 275 -41.98 -2.06 -27.43
CA GLU A 275 -41.29 -0.89 -27.99
C GLU A 275 -41.73 0.45 -27.36
N ARG A 276 -42.99 0.58 -26.92
CA ARG A 276 -43.50 1.79 -26.24
C ARG A 276 -43.33 1.77 -24.73
N GLY A 277 -43.12 0.59 -24.16
CA GLY A 277 -42.66 0.44 -22.79
C GLY A 277 -41.24 0.98 -22.72
N LYS A 278 -41.11 2.25 -22.32
CA LYS A 278 -39.87 2.92 -21.88
C LYS A 278 -38.94 1.90 -21.25
N VAL A 279 -38.04 1.37 -22.08
CA VAL A 279 -36.81 0.73 -21.65
C VAL A 279 -36.11 1.83 -20.88
N PHE A 280 -36.25 1.81 -19.56
CA PHE A 280 -35.27 2.48 -18.72
C PHE A 280 -33.94 1.93 -19.21
N PRO A 281 -33.04 2.78 -19.73
CA PRO A 281 -31.75 2.30 -20.18
C PRO A 281 -31.14 1.59 -18.97
N VAL A 282 -31.09 0.27 -19.03
CA VAL A 282 -30.22 -0.51 -18.17
C VAL A 282 -28.85 0.03 -18.54
N PRO A 283 -28.15 0.75 -17.65
CA PRO A 283 -26.83 1.21 -17.98
C PRO A 283 -26.04 -0.05 -18.30
N SER A 284 -25.64 -0.19 -19.57
CA SER A 284 -24.67 -1.19 -19.96
C SER A 284 -23.49 -0.96 -19.04
N PHE A 285 -23.28 -1.89 -18.11
CA PHE A 285 -22.07 -1.97 -17.33
C PHE A 285 -20.99 -2.31 -18.36
N VAL A 286 -20.41 -1.27 -18.94
CA VAL A 286 -19.23 -1.38 -19.77
C VAL A 286 -18.16 -1.84 -18.80
N ASP A 287 -17.74 -3.09 -18.94
CA ASP A 287 -16.51 -3.58 -18.33
C ASP A 287 -15.35 -2.78 -18.95
N ASP A 288 -15.05 -1.62 -18.36
CA ASP A 288 -13.85 -0.81 -18.62
C ASP A 288 -12.60 -1.50 -18.02
N SER A 289 -12.42 -2.79 -18.31
CA SER A 289 -11.25 -3.58 -17.91
C SER A 289 -10.16 -3.62 -18.99
N SER A 290 -10.30 -2.88 -20.10
CA SER A 290 -9.26 -2.82 -21.14
C SER A 290 -8.97 -1.39 -21.58
N GLY A 291 -8.34 -0.62 -20.69
CA GLY A 291 -7.93 0.74 -21.02
C GLY A 291 -7.20 1.40 -19.86
N ALA A 292 -6.06 0.85 -19.47
CA ALA A 292 -5.12 1.53 -18.59
C ALA A 292 -4.58 2.79 -19.30
N LEU A 293 -5.36 3.86 -19.29
CA LEU A 293 -4.85 5.20 -19.47
C LEU A 293 -3.93 5.50 -18.28
N PRO A 294 -2.73 6.07 -18.51
CA PRO A 294 -1.77 6.31 -17.45
C PRO A 294 -2.41 7.14 -16.35
N GLU A 295 -2.27 6.68 -15.10
CA GLU A 295 -2.81 7.26 -13.85
C GLU A 295 -2.67 8.79 -13.77
N VAL A 296 -1.63 9.34 -14.44
CA VAL A 296 -1.31 10.76 -14.54
C VAL A 296 -2.43 11.59 -15.16
N ASP A 297 -3.12 11.08 -16.20
CA ASP A 297 -4.20 11.79 -16.89
C ASP A 297 -5.50 11.84 -16.07
N ARG A 298 -5.68 10.88 -15.15
CA ARG A 298 -6.84 10.84 -14.25
C ARG A 298 -6.71 11.88 -13.15
N ILE A 299 -5.49 12.08 -12.63
CA ILE A 299 -5.20 13.10 -11.61
C ILE A 299 -5.31 14.51 -12.21
N GLN A 300 -4.83 14.73 -13.44
CA GLN A 300 -4.89 16.04 -14.09
C GLN A 300 -6.35 16.47 -14.36
N ARG A 301 -7.21 15.58 -14.88
CA ARG A 301 -8.64 15.86 -15.08
C ARG A 301 -9.40 16.14 -13.78
N MET A 302 -9.00 15.51 -12.68
CA MET A 302 -9.59 15.77 -11.37
C MET A 302 -9.20 17.15 -10.83
N LYS A 303 -7.96 17.58 -11.11
CA LYS A 303 -7.44 18.90 -10.73
C LYS A 303 -8.14 20.02 -11.51
N ASP A 304 -8.38 19.83 -12.80
CA ASP A 304 -9.03 20.82 -13.66
C ASP A 304 -10.51 21.02 -13.29
N ARG A 305 -11.21 19.98 -12.82
CA ARG A 305 -12.59 20.10 -12.29
C ARG A 305 -12.67 20.90 -10.99
N ILE A 306 -11.64 20.81 -10.14
CA ILE A 306 -11.62 21.52 -8.84
C ILE A 306 -11.28 23.00 -9.03
N VAL A 307 -10.48 23.35 -10.04
CA VAL A 307 -10.05 24.74 -10.30
C VAL A 307 -11.06 25.50 -11.17
N GLY A 308 -11.85 24.81 -12.01
CA GLY A 308 -12.75 25.46 -12.97
C GLY A 308 -14.01 26.12 -12.40
N ASP A 309 -14.42 25.82 -11.17
CA ASP A 309 -15.76 26.18 -10.67
C ASP A 309 -15.76 27.15 -9.46
N MET A 310 -14.70 27.94 -9.33
CA MET A 310 -14.67 29.06 -8.37
C MET A 310 -15.26 30.32 -9.04
N PRO A 311 -16.45 30.80 -8.64
CA PRO A 311 -16.99 32.05 -9.15
C PRO A 311 -16.06 33.19 -8.76
N LYS A 312 -15.56 33.92 -9.77
CA LYS A 312 -14.82 35.17 -9.57
C LYS A 312 -15.73 36.15 -8.84
N ARG A 313 -15.47 36.36 -7.55
CA ARG A 313 -16.10 37.44 -6.79
C ARG A 313 -15.63 38.75 -7.38
N GLN A 314 -16.58 39.50 -7.95
CA GLN A 314 -16.45 40.92 -8.28
C GLN A 314 -16.45 41.76 -7.01
#